data_AF-A0A0R0DSU3-F1
#
_entry.id   AF-A0A0R0DSU3-F1
#
_cell.length_a   1.000
_cell.length_b   1.000
_cell.length_c   1.000
_cell.angle_alpha   90.00
_cell.angle_beta   90.00
_cell.angle_gamma   90.00
#
_symmetry.space_group_name_H-M   'P 1'
#
loop_
_entity.id
_entity.type
_entity.pdbx_description
1 polymer ?
#
loop_
_entity_poly.entity_id
_entity_poly.type
_entity_poly.pdbx_seq_one_letter_code
_entity_poly.pdbx_strand_id
1 'polypeptide(L)'
;MASNDAKPTVIVRRVKKVQGGGHHGGSWKVAYADFVTAMMAFFLVMWLLASTTQPERAGISEYFRNPSPLSGTSTTAAPGMAGPGGASTSMIKLGGATDISRGNSNDPFQNQREAIPNPVDEREREKQRLEALKQELEEAIDKSQALEPFKDQLLLDITPEGLRIQIVDKQNRPMFDVGSAKLMPYTREILRELSRFINQVPNHISISGHTDTTAYSTQSGYSNWELSADRANAARRALLEGGMDEAKVARVVGLASSVLFDKTDPQNPINRRISIVVMTREAEAAALSNIAAVPLDAPDAAAIPEAAAPPADATTPGID
;
A
#
# COMPACT_ATOMS: atom_id res chain seq x y z
N MET A 1 -68.05 10.60 -52.64
CA MET A 1 -68.63 9.42 -51.96
C MET A 1 -68.19 8.18 -52.72
N ALA A 2 -67.64 7.19 -51.99
CA ALA A 2 -67.55 5.76 -52.31
C ALA A 2 -66.72 5.35 -53.56
N SER A 3 -65.87 4.34 -53.54
CA SER A 3 -65.39 3.46 -52.47
C SER A 3 -64.22 2.65 -53.02
N ASN A 4 -63.20 2.55 -52.18
CA ASN A 4 -61.95 1.83 -52.33
C ASN A 4 -62.20 0.31 -52.44
N ASP A 5 -61.66 -0.36 -53.48
CA ASP A 5 -61.67 -1.82 -53.55
C ASP A 5 -60.38 -2.37 -54.20
N ALA A 6 -59.24 -1.99 -53.62
CA ALA A 6 -57.95 -2.60 -53.94
C ALA A 6 -57.82 -3.93 -53.17
N LYS A 7 -58.04 -5.04 -53.89
CA LYS A 7 -57.89 -6.41 -53.39
C LYS A 7 -56.50 -6.60 -52.74
N PRO A 8 -56.38 -7.11 -51.51
CA PRO A 8 -55.09 -7.27 -50.86
C PRO A 8 -54.25 -8.34 -51.57
N THR A 9 -52.99 -8.00 -51.84
CA THR A 9 -51.99 -8.94 -52.38
C THR A 9 -51.68 -10.00 -51.32
N VAL A 10 -52.08 -11.24 -51.57
CA VAL A 10 -51.81 -12.38 -50.68
C VAL A 10 -50.39 -12.89 -50.96
N ILE A 11 -49.42 -12.48 -50.15
CA ILE A 11 -48.08 -13.09 -50.16
C ILE A 11 -48.12 -14.35 -49.31
N VAL A 12 -48.24 -15.51 -49.96
CA VAL A 12 -48.16 -16.82 -49.30
C VAL A 12 -46.70 -17.11 -48.96
N ARG A 13 -46.28 -16.80 -47.72
CA ARG A 13 -44.99 -17.24 -47.19
C ARG A 13 -45.07 -18.73 -46.89
N ARG A 14 -44.63 -19.59 -47.84
CA ARG A 14 -44.39 -21.01 -47.55
C ARG A 14 -43.20 -21.12 -46.61
N VAL A 15 -43.46 -21.11 -45.31
CA VAL A 15 -42.49 -21.56 -44.32
C VAL A 15 -42.38 -23.06 -44.50
N LYS A 16 -41.27 -23.53 -45.07
CA LYS A 16 -40.92 -24.95 -45.12
C LYS A 16 -40.76 -25.37 -43.66
N LYS A 17 -41.83 -25.90 -43.07
CA LYS A 17 -41.79 -26.54 -41.76
C LYS A 17 -40.93 -27.78 -41.97
N VAL A 18 -39.62 -27.65 -41.72
CA VAL A 18 -38.74 -28.81 -41.66
C VAL A 18 -39.20 -29.56 -40.43
N GLN A 19 -40.10 -30.50 -40.66
CA GLN A 19 -40.53 -31.50 -39.71
C GLN A 19 -39.35 -32.47 -39.57
N GLY A 20 -38.30 -32.01 -38.88
CA GLY A 20 -37.29 -32.89 -38.31
C GLY A 20 -37.98 -33.67 -37.20
N GLY A 21 -38.07 -34.98 -37.39
CA GLY A 21 -38.88 -35.92 -36.63
C GLY A 21 -38.81 -35.71 -35.12
N GLY A 22 -39.99 -35.80 -34.50
CA GLY A 22 -40.17 -35.69 -33.06
C GLY A 22 -39.16 -36.50 -32.27
N HIS A 23 -38.39 -35.80 -31.44
CA HIS A 23 -37.69 -36.37 -30.30
C HIS A 23 -38.12 -35.62 -29.03
N HIS A 24 -39.41 -35.35 -28.89
CA HIS A 24 -40.01 -34.71 -27.71
C HIS A 24 -40.06 -35.63 -26.46
N GLY A 25 -39.28 -36.71 -26.42
CA GLY A 25 -39.02 -37.53 -25.23
C GLY A 25 -37.55 -37.59 -24.82
N GLY A 26 -36.65 -36.94 -25.56
CA GLY A 26 -35.21 -36.91 -25.28
C GLY A 26 -34.75 -35.66 -24.53
N SER A 27 -35.52 -34.55 -24.59
CA SER A 27 -35.10 -33.27 -23.99
C SER A 27 -34.88 -33.36 -22.49
N TRP A 28 -35.69 -34.15 -21.76
CA TRP A 28 -35.49 -34.36 -20.33
C TRP A 28 -34.27 -35.23 -20.04
N LYS A 29 -33.96 -36.20 -20.91
CA LYS A 29 -32.74 -37.02 -20.83
C LYS A 29 -31.49 -36.21 -21.12
N VAL A 30 -31.59 -35.20 -21.99
CA VAL A 30 -30.49 -34.25 -22.24
C VAL A 30 -30.28 -33.37 -21.01
N ALA A 31 -31.34 -32.84 -20.39
CA ALA A 31 -31.22 -32.09 -19.14
C ALA A 31 -30.71 -32.95 -17.97
N TYR A 32 -31.14 -34.22 -17.89
CA TYR A 32 -30.66 -35.17 -16.90
C TYR A 32 -29.20 -35.57 -17.15
N ALA A 33 -28.81 -35.82 -18.40
CA ALA A 33 -27.43 -36.09 -18.77
C ALA A 33 -26.53 -34.89 -18.45
N ASP A 34 -26.97 -33.67 -18.77
CA ASP A 34 -26.26 -32.43 -18.45
C ASP A 34 -26.08 -32.27 -16.93
N PHE A 35 -27.12 -32.52 -16.15
CA PHE A 35 -27.05 -32.52 -14.69
C PHE A 35 -26.07 -33.57 -14.15
N VAL A 36 -26.12 -34.80 -14.65
CA VAL A 36 -25.20 -35.88 -14.23
C VAL A 36 -23.76 -35.56 -14.66
N THR A 37 -23.52 -34.97 -15.83
CA THR A 37 -22.18 -34.55 -16.25
C THR A 37 -21.66 -33.37 -15.46
N ALA A 38 -22.52 -32.42 -15.08
CA ALA A 38 -22.15 -31.31 -14.21
C ALA A 38 -21.76 -31.82 -12.81
N MET A 39 -22.52 -32.77 -12.25
CA MET A 39 -22.18 -33.40 -10.97
C MET A 39 -20.93 -34.26 -11.07
N MET A 40 -20.74 -34.99 -12.16
CA MET A 40 -19.53 -35.79 -12.39
C MET A 40 -18.29 -34.89 -12.50
N ALA A 41 -18.37 -33.79 -13.24
CA ALA A 41 -17.28 -32.82 -13.35
C ALA A 41 -16.98 -32.17 -11.99
N PHE A 42 -18.02 -31.78 -11.25
CA PHE A 42 -17.86 -31.24 -9.89
C PHE A 42 -17.23 -32.27 -8.94
N PHE A 43 -17.66 -33.53 -9.02
CA PHE A 43 -17.11 -34.62 -8.21
C PHE A 43 -15.65 -34.90 -8.58
N LEU A 44 -15.28 -34.92 -9.86
CA LEU A 44 -13.89 -35.09 -10.29
C LEU A 44 -13.00 -33.94 -9.81
N VAL A 45 -13.50 -32.70 -9.85
CA VAL A 45 -12.78 -31.53 -9.31
C VAL A 45 -12.62 -31.65 -7.80
N MET A 46 -13.68 -32.00 -7.08
CA MET A 46 -13.62 -32.16 -5.62
C MET A 46 -12.76 -33.36 -5.21
N TRP A 47 -12.78 -34.44 -6.00
CA TRP A 47 -11.96 -35.64 -5.78
C TRP A 47 -10.48 -35.38 -6.08
N LEU A 48 -10.18 -34.59 -7.12
CA LEU A 48 -8.84 -34.08 -7.37
C LEU A 48 -8.39 -33.23 -6.20
N LEU A 49 -9.18 -32.26 -5.75
CA LEU A 49 -8.85 -31.48 -4.56
C LEU A 49 -8.61 -32.42 -3.36
N ALA A 50 -9.52 -33.33 -3.05
CA ALA A 50 -9.41 -34.27 -1.92
C ALA A 50 -8.16 -35.16 -1.96
N SER A 51 -7.76 -35.64 -3.14
CA SER A 51 -6.55 -36.47 -3.33
C SER A 51 -5.26 -35.65 -3.50
N THR A 52 -5.38 -34.34 -3.70
CA THR A 52 -4.25 -33.41 -3.80
C THR A 52 -3.75 -33.05 -2.40
N THR A 53 -2.43 -33.15 -2.20
CA THR A 53 -1.78 -32.82 -0.93
C THR A 53 -1.85 -31.30 -0.67
N GLN A 54 -1.86 -30.87 0.60
CA GLN A 54 -1.91 -29.44 0.97
C GLN A 54 -0.98 -28.51 0.16
N PRO A 55 0.29 -28.87 -0.15
CA PRO A 55 1.16 -28.01 -0.94
C PRO A 55 0.72 -27.82 -2.41
N GLU A 56 0.10 -28.83 -3.04
CA GLU A 56 -0.32 -28.74 -4.44
C GLU A 56 -1.60 -27.87 -4.62
N ARG A 57 -2.50 -27.87 -3.62
CA ARG A 57 -3.69 -26.98 -3.62
C ARG A 57 -3.31 -25.51 -3.54
N ALA A 58 -2.23 -25.19 -2.81
CA ALA A 58 -1.72 -23.83 -2.72
C ALA A 58 -1.23 -23.33 -4.10
N GLY A 59 -0.48 -24.16 -4.84
CA GLY A 59 0.05 -23.82 -6.17
C GLY A 59 -1.01 -23.56 -7.23
N ILE A 60 -2.11 -24.34 -7.24
CA ILE A 60 -3.22 -24.11 -8.19
C ILE A 60 -3.97 -22.81 -7.87
N SER A 61 -4.13 -22.47 -6.59
CA SER A 61 -4.81 -21.23 -6.19
C SER A 61 -4.03 -19.96 -6.53
N GLU A 62 -2.71 -20.06 -6.63
CA GLU A 62 -1.83 -18.97 -7.08
C GLU A 62 -2.05 -18.66 -8.58
N TYR A 63 -2.17 -19.72 -9.40
CA TYR A 63 -2.34 -19.61 -10.86
C TYR A 63 -3.63 -18.87 -11.25
N PHE A 64 -4.72 -19.09 -10.52
CA PHE A 64 -5.99 -18.40 -10.78
C PHE A 64 -6.07 -16.99 -10.17
N ARG A 65 -5.20 -16.65 -9.21
CA ARG A 65 -5.12 -15.28 -8.65
C ARG A 65 -4.32 -14.32 -9.53
N ASN A 66 -3.35 -14.81 -10.29
CA ASN A 66 -2.55 -14.01 -11.23
C ASN A 66 -2.50 -14.66 -12.63
N PRO A 67 -3.52 -14.48 -13.48
CA PRO A 67 -3.48 -14.98 -14.85
C PRO A 67 -2.59 -14.08 -15.72
N SER A 68 -1.30 -14.40 -15.83
CA SER A 68 -0.40 -13.72 -16.78
C SER A 68 -0.57 -14.32 -18.19
N PRO A 69 -0.74 -13.50 -19.25
CA PRO A 69 -1.00 -13.97 -20.62
C PRO A 69 0.24 -14.47 -21.38
N LEU A 70 1.42 -14.54 -20.73
CA LEU A 70 2.68 -14.89 -21.38
C LEU A 70 3.12 -16.32 -20.98
N SER A 71 3.04 -17.26 -21.93
CA SER A 71 3.50 -18.63 -21.71
C SER A 71 5.01 -18.66 -21.47
N GLY A 72 5.41 -19.01 -20.24
CA GLY A 72 6.81 -19.28 -19.88
C GLY A 72 7.48 -18.24 -18.98
N THR A 73 6.80 -17.19 -18.54
CA THR A 73 7.32 -16.29 -17.51
C THR A 73 6.19 -15.83 -16.60
N SER A 74 6.10 -16.45 -15.43
CA SER A 74 5.22 -15.98 -14.36
C SER A 74 5.78 -14.67 -13.81
N THR A 75 4.99 -13.59 -13.85
CA THR A 75 5.33 -12.27 -13.29
C THR A 75 5.35 -12.28 -11.75
N THR A 76 5.07 -13.42 -11.14
CA THR A 76 5.24 -13.71 -9.71
C THR A 76 5.88 -15.09 -9.55
N ALA A 77 6.89 -15.18 -8.69
CA ALA A 77 7.59 -16.43 -8.38
C ALA A 77 6.63 -17.46 -7.76
N ALA A 78 6.77 -18.74 -8.12
CA ALA A 78 5.95 -19.82 -7.57
C ALA A 78 6.07 -19.87 -6.03
N PRO A 79 4.97 -20.10 -5.28
CA PRO A 79 4.99 -20.05 -3.83
C PRO A 79 5.68 -21.31 -3.28
N GLY A 80 6.85 -21.12 -2.68
CA GLY A 80 7.36 -22.06 -1.67
C GLY A 80 6.51 -21.98 -0.41
N MET A 81 6.71 -22.90 0.54
CA MET A 81 5.95 -23.02 1.80
C MET A 81 5.99 -21.77 2.72
N ALA A 82 6.62 -20.67 2.28
CA ALA A 82 6.76 -19.38 2.97
C ALA A 82 6.39 -18.15 2.09
N GLY A 83 5.57 -18.31 1.04
CA GLY A 83 5.15 -17.17 0.20
C GLY A 83 6.21 -16.74 -0.83
N PRO A 84 5.89 -15.75 -1.69
CA PRO A 84 6.46 -15.65 -3.04
C PRO A 84 7.89 -15.09 -3.04
N GLY A 85 8.85 -15.88 -3.53
CA GLY A 85 10.26 -15.49 -3.70
C GLY A 85 11.29 -16.54 -3.28
N GLY A 86 10.87 -17.64 -2.65
CA GLY A 86 11.78 -18.72 -2.24
C GLY A 86 12.22 -19.59 -3.41
N ALA A 87 13.51 -19.57 -3.75
CA ALA A 87 14.11 -20.54 -4.66
C ALA A 87 13.77 -21.97 -4.21
N SER A 88 13.29 -22.79 -5.14
CA SER A 88 12.93 -24.18 -4.87
C SER A 88 14.17 -24.96 -4.42
N THR A 89 14.16 -25.47 -3.19
CA THR A 89 15.19 -26.42 -2.71
C THR A 89 14.86 -27.87 -3.10
N SER A 90 14.32 -28.09 -4.30
CA SER A 90 14.27 -29.44 -4.86
C SER A 90 15.63 -29.72 -5.49
N MET A 91 16.48 -30.37 -4.70
CA MET A 91 17.71 -30.99 -5.19
C MET A 91 17.32 -31.95 -6.32
N ILE A 92 17.65 -31.59 -7.56
CA ILE A 92 17.64 -32.53 -8.69
C ILE A 92 18.58 -33.66 -8.28
N LYS A 93 18.00 -34.81 -7.95
CA LYS A 93 18.73 -35.99 -7.51
C LYS A 93 19.35 -36.65 -8.74
N LEU A 94 20.42 -36.04 -9.26
CA LEU A 94 21.29 -36.67 -10.25
C LEU A 94 22.19 -37.63 -9.46
N GLY A 95 21.98 -38.93 -9.69
CA GLY A 95 22.57 -39.99 -8.89
C GLY A 95 24.10 -39.93 -8.80
N GLY A 96 24.62 -40.35 -7.65
CA GLY A 96 26.03 -40.67 -7.47
C GLY A 96 26.59 -40.21 -6.13
N ALA A 97 27.20 -41.16 -5.42
CA ALA A 97 28.14 -40.99 -4.32
C ALA A 97 27.58 -40.70 -2.91
N THR A 98 27.48 -41.81 -2.17
CA THR A 98 27.94 -42.01 -0.79
C THR A 98 27.34 -41.17 0.33
N ASP A 99 26.39 -41.83 0.99
CA ASP A 99 26.15 -41.79 2.44
C ASP A 99 27.46 -41.69 3.23
N ILE A 100 27.67 -40.60 3.98
CA ILE A 100 28.77 -40.47 4.94
C ILE A 100 28.18 -40.36 6.34
N SER A 101 28.51 -41.41 7.09
CA SER A 101 28.23 -41.67 8.50
C SER A 101 28.39 -40.45 9.42
N ARG A 102 27.38 -40.20 10.26
CA ARG A 102 27.45 -39.26 11.39
C ARG A 102 28.37 -39.82 12.46
N GLY A 103 29.54 -39.20 12.63
CA GLY A 103 30.50 -39.49 13.70
C GLY A 103 30.79 -38.26 14.56
N ASN A 104 30.38 -38.36 15.83
CA ASN A 104 30.98 -37.82 17.05
C ASN A 104 31.44 -36.34 17.14
N SER A 105 30.74 -35.63 18.03
CA SER A 105 31.11 -34.56 18.97
C SER A 105 32.56 -34.03 19.00
N ASN A 106 32.66 -32.70 19.03
CA ASN A 106 33.82 -31.81 19.27
C ASN A 106 34.55 -31.27 18.03
N ASP A 107 33.85 -30.47 17.23
CA ASP A 107 34.47 -29.59 16.24
C ASP A 107 34.47 -28.12 16.75
N PRO A 108 35.63 -27.46 16.99
CA PRO A 108 35.69 -26.09 17.53
C PRO A 108 35.13 -25.03 16.58
N PHE A 109 34.86 -25.38 15.33
CA PHE A 109 34.42 -24.49 14.27
C PHE A 109 32.89 -24.42 14.09
N GLN A 110 32.12 -25.17 14.90
CA GLN A 110 30.65 -25.18 14.80
C GLN A 110 29.96 -24.05 15.59
N ASN A 111 30.68 -23.40 16.52
CA ASN A 111 30.16 -22.31 17.36
C ASN A 111 30.10 -20.95 16.66
N GLN A 112 30.40 -20.88 15.36
CA GLN A 112 30.42 -19.63 14.59
C GLN A 112 29.43 -19.65 13.41
N ARG A 113 28.39 -20.47 13.48
CA ARG A 113 27.16 -20.18 12.73
C ARG A 113 26.42 -19.12 13.52
N GLU A 114 26.63 -17.85 13.18
CA GLU A 114 25.68 -16.80 13.55
C GLU A 114 24.29 -17.32 13.22
N ALA A 115 23.46 -17.49 14.26
CA ALA A 115 22.10 -17.95 14.08
C ALA A 115 21.40 -16.90 13.21
N ILE A 116 21.13 -17.25 11.94
CA ILE A 116 20.30 -16.43 11.06
C ILE A 116 18.98 -16.23 11.82
N PRO A 117 18.65 -15.00 12.28
CA PRO A 117 17.47 -14.79 13.09
C PRO A 117 16.25 -15.26 12.29
N ASN A 118 15.38 -16.06 12.92
CA ASN A 118 14.12 -16.39 12.27
C ASN A 118 13.32 -15.09 12.09
N PRO A 119 12.75 -14.83 10.90
CA PRO A 119 12.00 -13.60 10.64
C PRO A 119 10.76 -13.43 11.53
N VAL A 120 10.23 -14.53 12.08
CA VAL A 120 9.15 -14.51 13.08
C VAL A 120 9.63 -13.91 14.41
N ASP A 121 10.82 -14.32 14.88
CA ASP A 121 11.40 -13.84 16.13
C ASP A 121 11.75 -12.34 16.06
N GLU A 122 12.16 -11.85 14.89
CA GLU A 122 12.45 -10.42 14.70
C GLU A 122 11.18 -9.56 14.83
N ARG A 123 10.07 -9.99 14.23
CA ARG A 123 8.78 -9.26 14.32
C ARG A 123 8.27 -9.20 15.75
N GLU A 124 8.38 -10.29 16.51
CA GLU A 124 7.96 -10.32 17.91
C GLU A 124 8.81 -9.40 18.78
N ARG A 125 10.14 -9.41 18.59
CA ARG A 125 11.06 -8.50 19.30
C ARG A 125 10.81 -7.03 18.95
N GLU A 126 10.55 -6.73 17.67
CA GLU A 126 10.20 -5.38 17.23
C GLU A 126 8.90 -4.92 17.88
N LYS A 127 7.86 -5.77 17.88
CA LYS A 127 6.59 -5.47 18.53
C LYS A 127 6.78 -5.18 20.03
N GLN A 128 7.54 -6.02 20.74
CA GLN A 128 7.86 -5.80 22.15
C GLN A 128 8.59 -4.48 22.38
N ARG A 129 9.52 -4.10 21.49
CA ARG A 129 10.21 -2.80 21.57
C ARG A 129 9.25 -1.64 21.41
N LEU A 130 8.31 -1.71 20.45
CA LEU A 130 7.31 -0.66 20.25
C LEU A 130 6.31 -0.58 21.41
N GLU A 131 5.94 -1.71 22.01
CA GLU A 131 5.11 -1.76 23.22
C GLU A 131 5.83 -1.14 24.42
N ALA A 132 7.11 -1.45 24.61
CA ALA A 132 7.93 -0.84 25.65
C ALA A 132 8.06 0.68 25.45
N LEU A 133 8.35 1.12 24.22
CA LEU A 133 8.41 2.54 23.87
C LEU A 133 7.08 3.25 24.14
N LYS A 134 5.95 2.59 23.83
CA LYS A 134 4.62 3.13 24.11
C LYS A 134 4.43 3.34 25.62
N GLN A 135 4.75 2.34 26.43
CA GLN A 135 4.61 2.42 27.89
C GLN A 135 5.51 3.52 28.48
N GLU A 136 6.75 3.61 28.02
CA GLU A 136 7.68 4.66 28.45
C GLU A 136 7.17 6.06 28.08
N LEU A 137 6.60 6.22 26.88
CA LEU A 137 5.96 7.47 26.45
C LEU A 137 4.73 7.80 27.30
N GLU A 138 3.86 6.84 27.61
CA GLU A 138 2.69 7.06 28.47
C GLU A 138 3.12 7.50 29.88
N GLU A 139 4.14 6.86 30.44
CA GLU A 139 4.71 7.23 31.73
C GLU A 139 5.37 8.62 31.71
N ALA A 140 6.10 8.94 30.63
CA ALA A 140 6.72 10.24 30.44
C ALA A 140 5.67 11.36 30.28
N ILE A 141 4.57 11.09 29.59
CA ILE A 141 3.45 12.03 29.47
C ILE A 141 2.86 12.33 30.85
N ASP A 142 2.73 11.31 31.71
CA ASP A 142 2.16 11.46 33.04
C ASP A 142 3.10 12.17 34.04
N LYS A 143 4.42 12.07 33.84
CA LYS A 143 5.42 12.63 34.76
C LYS A 143 6.00 13.97 34.30
N SER A 144 5.97 14.26 33.01
CA SER A 144 6.58 15.47 32.46
C SER A 144 5.68 16.67 32.65
N GLN A 145 6.22 17.73 33.29
CA GLN A 145 5.51 19.01 33.42
C GLN A 145 5.15 19.64 32.07
N ALA A 146 5.91 19.33 31.01
CA ALA A 146 5.65 19.84 29.66
C ALA A 146 4.56 19.05 28.92
N LEU A 147 4.39 17.75 29.22
CA LEU A 147 3.48 16.86 28.48
C LEU A 147 2.16 16.60 29.20
N GLU A 148 2.18 16.51 30.54
CA GLU A 148 1.03 16.17 31.38
C GLU A 148 -0.20 17.04 31.08
N PRO A 149 -0.07 18.38 30.93
CA PRO A 149 -1.23 19.22 30.62
C PRO A 149 -1.89 18.87 29.28
N PHE A 150 -1.18 18.20 28.38
CA PHE A 150 -1.59 17.88 27.00
C PHE A 150 -1.86 16.39 26.78
N LYS A 151 -1.92 15.57 27.84
CA LYS A 151 -2.21 14.14 27.76
C LYS A 151 -3.45 13.82 26.93
N ASP A 152 -4.47 14.65 27.04
CA ASP A 152 -5.75 14.52 26.35
C ASP A 152 -5.70 14.94 24.86
N GLN A 153 -4.56 15.44 24.38
CA GLN A 153 -4.26 15.73 22.97
C GLN A 153 -3.24 14.75 22.37
N LEU A 154 -2.64 13.89 23.18
CA LEU A 154 -1.66 12.89 22.78
C LEU A 154 -2.32 11.52 22.75
N LEU A 155 -2.59 11.01 21.55
CA LEU A 155 -3.20 9.69 21.36
C LEU A 155 -2.13 8.70 20.89
N LEU A 156 -1.92 7.64 21.65
CA LEU A 156 -0.90 6.62 21.38
C LEU A 156 -1.56 5.27 21.12
N ASP A 157 -1.28 4.67 19.98
CA ASP A 157 -1.83 3.37 19.62
C ASP A 157 -0.86 2.52 18.79
N ILE A 158 -0.88 1.21 19.02
CA ILE A 158 -0.10 0.25 18.23
C ILE A 158 -0.93 -0.14 17.01
N THR A 159 -0.36 0.08 15.83
CA THR A 159 -0.95 -0.25 14.53
C THR A 159 -0.08 -1.29 13.83
N PRO A 160 -0.57 -1.94 12.76
CA PRO A 160 0.28 -2.81 11.93
C PRO A 160 1.49 -2.08 11.31
N GLU A 161 1.36 -0.77 11.09
CA GLU A 161 2.47 0.05 10.59
C GLU A 161 3.51 0.39 11.66
N GLY A 162 3.17 0.24 12.95
CA GLY A 162 4.05 0.53 14.08
C GLY A 162 3.36 1.32 15.21
N LEU A 163 4.14 2.00 16.04
CA LEU A 163 3.62 2.85 17.12
C LEU A 163 3.21 4.20 16.54
N ARG A 164 1.91 4.50 16.58
CA ARG A 164 1.35 5.76 16.12
C ARG A 164 1.15 6.71 17.31
N ILE A 165 1.73 7.90 17.18
CA ILE A 165 1.63 9.01 18.11
C ILE A 165 0.89 10.13 17.38
N GLN A 166 -0.31 10.49 17.84
CA GLN A 166 -1.10 11.56 17.26
C GLN A 166 -1.19 12.73 18.22
N ILE A 167 -0.93 13.92 17.71
CA ILE A 167 -1.12 15.17 18.42
C ILE A 167 -2.33 15.85 17.77
N VAL A 168 -3.42 16.03 18.51
CA VAL A 168 -4.69 16.55 17.99
C VAL A 168 -4.98 17.96 18.50
N ASP A 169 -5.60 18.80 17.66
CA ASP A 169 -6.08 20.12 18.07
C ASP A 169 -7.32 20.01 18.96
N LYS A 170 -7.49 21.01 19.84
CA LYS A 170 -8.75 21.30 20.52
C LYS A 170 -9.16 22.76 20.31
N GLN A 171 -10.45 23.06 20.42
CA GLN A 171 -10.99 24.43 20.18
C GLN A 171 -10.21 25.52 20.93
N ASN A 172 -9.88 25.29 22.20
CA ASN A 172 -9.21 26.28 23.06
C ASN A 172 -7.69 26.11 23.11
N ARG A 173 -7.12 25.20 22.31
CA ARG A 173 -5.71 24.83 22.39
C ARG A 173 -5.21 24.26 21.05
N PRO A 174 -5.07 25.11 20.01
CA PRO A 174 -4.64 24.69 18.68
C PRO A 174 -3.13 24.40 18.64
N MET A 175 -2.64 23.47 17.84
CA MET A 175 -1.20 23.22 17.72
C MET A 175 -0.47 24.25 16.86
N PHE A 176 -1.23 24.94 16.01
CA PHE A 176 -0.72 25.89 15.03
C PHE A 176 -1.47 27.21 15.13
N ASP A 177 -0.82 28.29 14.72
CA ASP A 177 -1.51 29.55 14.43
C ASP A 177 -2.62 29.30 13.38
N VAL A 178 -3.73 30.05 13.49
CA VAL A 178 -4.89 29.89 12.60
C VAL A 178 -4.46 30.10 11.15
N GLY A 179 -4.78 29.14 10.29
CA GLY A 179 -4.41 29.20 8.88
C GLY A 179 -2.89 29.23 8.63
N SER A 180 -2.09 28.68 9.54
CA SER A 180 -0.63 28.67 9.42
C SER A 180 -0.05 27.29 9.75
N ALA A 181 1.18 27.08 9.29
CA ALA A 181 2.04 25.96 9.66
C ALA A 181 2.98 26.30 10.84
N LYS A 182 2.86 27.52 11.39
CA LYS A 182 3.66 27.93 12.55
C LYS A 182 3.15 27.26 13.82
N LEU A 183 4.01 26.46 14.44
CA LEU A 183 3.75 25.76 15.69
C LEU A 183 3.61 26.72 16.86
N MET A 184 2.64 26.45 17.73
CA MET A 184 2.52 27.08 19.04
C MET A 184 3.71 26.71 19.93
N PRO A 185 4.11 27.57 20.89
CA PRO A 185 5.25 27.30 21.76
C PRO A 185 5.18 25.96 22.49
N TYR A 186 4.04 25.62 23.07
CA TYR A 186 3.85 24.35 23.77
C TYR A 186 3.95 23.15 22.83
N THR A 187 3.43 23.24 21.60
CA THR A 187 3.52 22.12 20.64
C THR A 187 4.98 21.88 20.24
N ARG A 188 5.78 22.94 20.11
CA ARG A 188 7.22 22.81 19.89
C ARG A 188 7.89 22.10 21.05
N GLU A 189 7.54 22.41 22.29
CA GLU A 189 8.08 21.72 23.47
C GLU A 189 7.68 20.26 23.53
N ILE A 190 6.41 19.94 23.25
CA ILE A 190 5.92 18.55 23.16
C ILE A 190 6.77 17.76 22.15
N LEU A 191 6.95 18.29 20.94
CA LEU A 191 7.74 17.62 19.89
C LEU A 191 9.21 17.47 20.30
N ARG A 192 9.80 18.46 20.98
CA ARG A 192 11.17 18.36 21.50
C ARG A 192 11.31 17.27 22.55
N GLU A 193 10.35 17.13 23.46
CA GLU A 193 10.38 16.05 24.45
C GLU A 193 10.18 14.68 23.79
N LEU A 194 9.24 14.55 22.84
CA LEU A 194 9.03 13.31 22.08
C LEU A 194 10.26 12.86 21.29
N SER A 195 11.08 13.79 20.81
CA SER A 195 12.28 13.48 20.02
C SER A 195 13.26 12.55 20.75
N ARG A 196 13.37 12.69 22.08
CA ARG A 196 14.27 11.88 22.92
C ARG A 196 13.85 10.41 22.93
N PHE A 197 12.56 10.15 23.07
CA PHE A 197 11.98 8.81 23.06
C PHE A 197 12.09 8.17 21.67
N ILE A 198 11.81 8.95 20.62
CA ILE A 198 11.96 8.47 19.24
C ILE A 198 13.39 7.98 19.00
N ASN A 199 14.42 8.66 19.50
CA ASN A 199 15.82 8.26 19.32
C ASN A 199 16.25 6.97 20.08
N GLN A 200 15.47 6.50 21.05
CA GLN A 200 15.84 5.29 21.81
C GLN A 200 15.73 4.01 20.98
N VAL A 201 14.91 4.03 19.93
CA VAL A 201 14.70 2.89 19.04
C VAL A 201 15.37 3.12 17.68
N PRO A 202 15.82 2.08 16.97
CA PRO A 202 16.45 2.23 15.66
C PRO A 202 15.43 2.52 14.53
N ASN A 203 14.14 2.39 14.80
CA ASN A 203 13.06 2.48 13.83
C ASN A 203 12.95 3.89 13.22
N HIS A 204 12.75 3.96 11.90
CA HIS A 204 12.44 5.19 11.19
C HIS A 204 11.00 5.64 11.43
N ILE A 205 10.72 6.91 11.14
CA ILE A 205 9.43 7.53 11.34
C ILE A 205 8.81 8.04 10.04
N SER A 206 7.48 7.96 9.96
CA SER A 206 6.66 8.65 8.97
C SER A 206 5.89 9.76 9.66
N ILE A 207 5.94 10.99 9.12
CA ILE A 207 5.24 12.15 9.67
C ILE A 207 4.13 12.56 8.70
N SER A 208 2.89 12.58 9.17
CA SER A 208 1.72 12.93 8.38
C SER A 208 0.98 14.10 8.99
N GLY A 209 0.60 15.07 8.16
CA GLY A 209 -0.24 16.20 8.54
C GLY A 209 -1.67 16.02 8.04
N HIS A 210 -2.63 16.37 8.89
CA HIS A 210 -4.05 16.35 8.57
C HIS A 210 -4.69 17.71 8.89
N THR A 211 -5.69 18.09 8.10
CA THR A 211 -6.52 19.27 8.32
C THR A 211 -7.98 18.87 8.37
N ASP A 212 -8.83 19.77 8.85
CA ASP A 212 -10.27 19.66 8.70
C ASP A 212 -10.71 20.11 7.28
N THR A 213 -12.03 20.14 7.05
CA THR A 213 -12.62 20.62 5.80
C THR A 213 -12.85 22.13 5.75
N THR A 214 -12.42 22.89 6.77
CA THR A 214 -12.60 24.34 6.75
C THR A 214 -11.78 24.93 5.59
N ALA A 215 -12.42 25.79 4.80
CA ALA A 215 -11.81 26.33 3.60
C ALA A 215 -10.66 27.27 3.97
N TYR A 216 -9.48 27.00 3.43
CA TYR A 216 -8.34 27.88 3.53
C TYR A 216 -8.50 29.02 2.51
N SER A 217 -8.59 30.27 2.97
CA SER A 217 -9.03 31.40 2.11
C SER A 217 -7.95 32.46 1.87
N THR A 218 -6.69 32.24 2.23
CA THR A 218 -5.73 33.36 2.31
C THR A 218 -4.91 33.60 1.04
N GLN A 219 -4.74 32.60 0.15
CA GLN A 219 -3.89 32.73 -1.05
C GLN A 219 -4.37 31.88 -2.23
N SER A 220 -4.25 32.42 -3.45
CA SER A 220 -4.56 31.69 -4.68
C SER A 220 -3.59 30.51 -4.84
N GLY A 221 -4.13 29.29 -4.98
CA GLY A 221 -3.34 28.07 -5.16
C GLY A 221 -2.84 27.40 -3.88
N TYR A 222 -2.99 28.03 -2.70
CA TYR A 222 -2.66 27.40 -1.42
C TYR A 222 -3.93 26.82 -0.80
N SER A 223 -3.90 25.51 -0.52
CA SER A 223 -5.03 24.75 -0.03
C SER A 223 -4.67 23.97 1.24
N ASN A 224 -5.64 23.19 1.72
CA ASN A 224 -5.42 22.26 2.83
C ASN A 224 -4.38 21.18 2.51
N TRP A 225 -4.09 20.91 1.24
CA TRP A 225 -2.99 20.03 0.84
C TRP A 225 -1.63 20.60 1.23
N GLU A 226 -1.33 21.82 0.76
CA GLU A 226 -0.10 22.52 1.09
C GLU A 226 0.02 22.73 2.61
N LEU A 227 -1.07 23.16 3.26
CA LEU A 227 -1.10 23.38 4.71
C LEU A 227 -0.75 22.11 5.49
N SER A 228 -1.33 20.97 5.09
CA SER A 228 -1.09 19.71 5.77
C SER A 228 0.36 19.24 5.63
N ALA A 229 0.96 19.39 4.45
CA ALA A 229 2.37 19.06 4.20
C ALA A 229 3.32 20.01 4.95
N ASP A 230 3.02 21.31 4.97
CA ASP A 230 3.83 22.30 5.67
C ASP A 230 3.80 22.09 7.18
N ARG A 231 2.64 21.73 7.74
CA ARG A 231 2.48 21.39 9.17
C ARG A 231 3.26 20.13 9.54
N ALA A 232 3.23 19.11 8.68
CA ALA A 232 4.03 17.90 8.86
C ALA A 232 5.54 18.23 8.85
N ASN A 233 5.99 19.09 7.95
CA ASN A 233 7.37 19.58 7.90
C ASN A 233 7.74 20.48 9.08
N ALA A 234 6.80 21.28 9.60
CA ALA A 234 7.01 22.06 10.82
C ALA A 234 7.24 21.14 12.03
N ALA A 235 6.46 20.04 12.12
CA ALA A 235 6.68 19.02 13.14
C ALA A 235 8.04 18.33 12.98
N ARG A 236 8.42 17.96 11.75
CA ARG A 236 9.75 17.42 11.44
C ARG A 236 10.87 18.31 11.97
N ARG A 237 10.84 19.61 11.64
CA ARG A 237 11.84 20.59 12.09
C ARG A 237 11.90 20.70 13.61
N ALA A 238 10.75 20.75 14.28
CA ALA A 238 10.72 20.81 15.74
C ALA A 238 11.27 19.56 16.43
N LEU A 239 11.05 18.37 15.84
CA LEU A 239 11.65 17.12 16.32
C LEU A 239 13.19 17.14 16.16
N LEU A 240 13.70 17.65 15.04
CA LEU A 240 15.15 17.81 14.80
C LEU A 240 15.78 18.81 15.76
N GLU A 241 15.11 19.94 16.01
CA GLU A 241 15.52 20.90 17.04
C GLU A 241 15.55 20.27 18.45
N GLY A 242 14.75 19.22 18.69
CA GLY A 242 14.76 18.43 19.92
C GLY A 242 15.94 17.46 20.03
N GLY A 243 16.70 17.27 18.95
CA GLY A 243 17.83 16.35 18.88
C GLY A 243 17.52 15.02 18.21
N MET A 244 16.35 14.86 17.57
CA MET A 244 16.09 13.70 16.72
C MET A 244 17.14 13.61 15.59
N ASP A 245 17.61 12.41 15.29
CA ASP A 245 18.48 12.21 14.12
C ASP A 245 17.70 12.41 12.81
N GLU A 246 18.27 13.17 11.87
CA GLU A 246 17.64 13.47 10.57
C GLU A 246 17.42 12.22 9.72
N ALA A 247 18.33 11.25 9.81
CA ALA A 247 18.22 10.00 9.06
C ALA A 247 16.96 9.22 9.44
N LYS A 248 16.37 9.46 10.62
CA LYS A 248 15.16 8.77 11.09
C LYS A 248 13.92 9.06 10.27
N VAL A 249 13.87 10.19 9.55
CA VAL A 249 12.66 10.57 8.81
C VAL A 249 12.63 9.84 7.48
N ALA A 250 11.79 8.82 7.37
CA ALA A 250 11.64 8.08 6.11
C ALA A 250 10.77 8.84 5.09
N ARG A 251 9.69 9.49 5.55
CA ARG A 251 8.82 10.29 4.68
C ARG A 251 8.00 11.32 5.46
N VAL A 252 7.57 12.35 4.74
CA VAL A 252 6.62 13.38 5.20
C VAL A 252 5.43 13.40 4.24
N VAL A 253 4.21 13.40 4.76
CA VAL A 253 2.97 13.29 3.97
C VAL A 253 1.97 14.38 4.36
N GLY A 254 1.40 15.07 3.37
CA GLY A 254 0.24 15.94 3.55
C GLY A 254 -1.03 15.20 3.10
N LEU A 255 -2.00 15.05 4.00
CA LEU A 255 -3.25 14.33 3.72
C LEU A 255 -4.49 15.23 3.64
N ALA A 256 -4.34 16.54 3.86
CA ALA A 256 -5.45 17.49 3.93
C ALA A 256 -6.60 16.92 4.79
N SER A 257 -7.83 17.00 4.27
CA SER A 257 -9.05 16.44 4.86
C SER A 257 -9.44 15.07 4.29
N SER A 258 -8.53 14.34 3.62
CA SER A 258 -8.83 13.04 3.00
C SER A 258 -9.07 11.92 4.04
N VAL A 259 -8.44 12.05 5.22
CA VAL A 259 -8.56 11.10 6.33
C VAL A 259 -8.96 11.84 7.61
N LEU A 260 -10.26 12.03 7.78
CA LEU A 260 -10.85 12.64 8.98
C LEU A 260 -10.82 11.66 10.15
N PHE A 261 -10.52 12.18 11.34
CA PHE A 261 -10.59 11.45 12.60
C PHE A 261 -12.05 11.32 13.05
N ASP A 262 -12.75 12.46 13.13
CA ASP A 262 -14.19 12.54 13.29
C ASP A 262 -14.85 12.68 11.91
N LYS A 263 -15.42 11.58 11.44
CA LYS A 263 -16.15 11.53 10.16
C LYS A 263 -17.55 12.14 10.26
N THR A 264 -18.10 12.29 11.47
CA THR A 264 -19.45 12.80 11.70
C THR A 264 -19.49 14.32 11.71
N ASP A 265 -18.44 14.95 12.26
CA ASP A 265 -18.20 16.38 12.19
C ASP A 265 -16.87 16.67 11.46
N PRO A 266 -16.91 16.89 10.13
CA PRO A 266 -15.72 17.19 9.34
C PRO A 266 -14.98 18.47 9.73
N GLN A 267 -15.63 19.41 10.41
CA GLN A 267 -15.04 20.67 10.85
C GLN A 267 -14.51 20.61 12.29
N ASN A 268 -14.67 19.47 12.96
CA ASN A 268 -14.17 19.26 14.30
C ASN A 268 -12.65 19.49 14.36
N PRO A 269 -12.14 20.34 15.28
CA PRO A 269 -10.71 20.54 15.47
C PRO A 269 -9.87 19.29 15.58
N ILE A 270 -10.42 18.20 16.12
CA ILE A 270 -9.69 16.92 16.25
C ILE A 270 -9.19 16.38 14.90
N ASN A 271 -9.81 16.79 13.79
CA ASN A 271 -9.37 16.44 12.44
C ASN A 271 -8.05 17.12 12.06
N ARG A 272 -7.72 18.27 12.66
CA ARG A 272 -6.42 18.93 12.55
C ARG A 272 -5.46 18.23 13.51
N ARG A 273 -4.62 17.36 12.96
CA ARG A 273 -3.69 16.54 13.74
C ARG A 273 -2.38 16.30 13.01
N ILE A 274 -1.32 16.07 13.78
CA ILE A 274 -0.07 15.51 13.29
C ILE A 274 0.00 14.06 13.75
N SER A 275 0.29 13.15 12.82
CA SER A 275 0.53 11.74 13.13
C SER A 275 1.99 11.42 12.88
N ILE A 276 2.66 10.89 13.89
CA ILE A 276 4.02 10.37 13.81
C ILE A 276 3.93 8.87 14.01
N VAL A 277 4.35 8.09 13.01
CA VAL A 277 4.38 6.63 13.10
C VAL A 277 5.82 6.20 13.21
N VAL A 278 6.19 5.60 14.33
CA VAL A 278 7.45 4.87 14.51
C VAL A 278 7.26 3.51 13.85
N MET A 279 7.82 3.36 12.66
CA MET A 279 7.43 2.30 11.73
C MET A 279 8.04 0.95 12.10
N THR A 280 7.31 -0.12 11.83
CA THR A 280 7.90 -1.46 11.73
C THR A 280 8.83 -1.53 10.52
N ARG A 281 9.76 -2.47 10.53
CA ARG A 281 10.68 -2.71 9.41
C ARG A 281 9.94 -2.96 8.10
N GLU A 282 8.80 -3.62 8.16
CA GLU A 282 7.95 -3.91 7.00
C GLU A 282 7.26 -2.66 6.46
N ALA A 283 6.71 -1.84 7.34
CA ALA A 283 6.05 -0.58 6.95
C ALA A 283 7.06 0.41 6.36
N GLU A 284 8.27 0.46 6.92
CA GLU A 284 9.38 1.24 6.38
C GLU A 284 9.76 0.76 4.98
N ALA A 285 9.98 -0.54 4.80
CA ALA A 285 10.32 -1.11 3.50
C ALA A 285 9.21 -0.85 2.46
N ALA A 286 7.94 -0.95 2.84
CA ALA A 286 6.80 -0.61 1.98
C ALA A 286 6.77 0.90 1.62
N ALA A 287 7.09 1.77 2.56
CA ALA A 287 7.16 3.21 2.33
C ALA A 287 8.28 3.59 1.35
N LEU A 288 9.45 2.93 1.44
CA LEU A 288 10.61 3.20 0.58
C LEU A 288 10.54 2.53 -0.80
N SER A 289 10.01 1.29 -0.87
CA SER A 289 9.92 0.52 -2.12
C SER A 289 8.95 1.13 -3.14
N ASN A 290 7.86 1.73 -2.68
CA ASN A 290 6.93 2.47 -3.56
C ASN A 290 7.60 3.67 -4.27
N ILE A 291 8.76 4.13 -3.82
CA ILE A 291 9.54 5.22 -4.42
C ILE A 291 10.62 4.67 -5.37
N ALA A 292 11.23 3.54 -5.03
CA ALA A 292 12.29 2.90 -5.83
C ALA A 292 11.78 2.17 -7.10
N ALA A 293 10.47 1.94 -7.21
CA ALA A 293 9.86 1.26 -8.35
C ALA A 293 9.62 2.17 -9.57
N VAL A 294 10.08 3.43 -9.57
CA VAL A 294 10.14 4.24 -10.78
C VAL A 294 11.39 3.83 -11.55
N PRO A 295 11.28 3.13 -12.70
CA PRO A 295 12.41 2.97 -13.59
C PRO A 295 12.84 4.38 -13.98
N LEU A 296 14.12 4.71 -13.77
CA LEU A 296 14.75 5.77 -14.52
C LEU A 296 14.81 5.32 -15.99
N ASP A 297 13.67 5.32 -16.68
CA ASP A 297 13.70 5.56 -18.11
C ASP A 297 14.22 6.99 -18.22
N ALA A 298 15.55 7.09 -18.41
CA ALA A 298 16.14 8.30 -18.91
C ALA A 298 15.26 8.73 -20.09
N PRO A 299 14.75 9.98 -20.12
CA PRO A 299 14.07 10.45 -21.31
C PRO A 299 15.08 10.26 -22.44
N ASP A 300 14.70 9.39 -23.38
CA ASP A 300 15.37 9.24 -24.65
C ASP A 300 15.66 10.67 -25.12
N ALA A 301 16.92 10.96 -25.44
CA ALA A 301 17.37 12.26 -25.89
C ALA A 301 16.75 12.53 -27.27
N ALA A 302 15.44 12.74 -27.30
CA ALA A 302 14.69 13.22 -28.42
C ALA A 302 15.18 14.65 -28.63
N ALA A 303 15.99 14.79 -29.67
CA ALA A 303 16.46 16.00 -30.29
C ALA A 303 15.69 17.24 -29.84
N ILE A 304 16.37 18.09 -29.07
CA ILE A 304 15.99 19.50 -28.91
C ILE A 304 15.89 20.03 -30.34
N PRO A 305 14.72 20.53 -30.79
CA PRO A 305 14.68 21.24 -32.07
C PRO A 305 15.54 22.49 -31.88
N GLU A 306 16.62 22.55 -32.66
CA GLU A 306 17.51 23.69 -32.74
C GLU A 306 16.68 24.96 -32.92
N ALA A 307 16.75 25.85 -31.94
CA ALA A 307 16.05 27.12 -31.97
C ALA A 307 16.53 27.90 -33.20
N ALA A 308 15.61 28.13 -34.14
CA ALA A 308 15.87 28.95 -35.31
C ALA A 308 16.38 30.33 -34.86
N ALA A 309 17.61 30.65 -35.26
CA ALA A 309 18.21 31.96 -35.08
C ALA A 309 17.32 33.05 -35.72
N PRO A 310 17.23 34.25 -35.12
CA PRO A 310 16.51 35.35 -35.74
C PRO A 310 17.22 35.79 -37.03
N PRO A 311 16.50 36.18 -38.09
CA PRO A 311 17.13 36.64 -39.32
C PRO A 311 17.91 37.93 -39.08
N ALA A 312 19.18 37.92 -39.48
CA ALA A 312 20.05 39.07 -39.52
C ALA A 312 19.62 40.07 -40.61
N ASP A 313 19.88 41.34 -40.32
CA ASP A 313 19.61 42.53 -41.14
C ASP A 313 19.77 42.34 -42.65
N ALA A 314 18.71 42.67 -43.39
CA ALA A 314 18.77 42.97 -44.80
C ALA A 314 18.98 44.49 -44.98
N THR A 315 20.23 44.82 -45.26
CA THR A 315 20.71 46.02 -45.94
C THR A 315 19.73 46.54 -47.01
N THR A 316 19.40 47.82 -46.94
CA THR A 316 18.75 48.59 -48.01
C THR A 316 19.78 49.03 -49.05
N PRO A 317 19.58 48.74 -50.35
CA PRO A 317 20.15 49.53 -51.43
C PRO A 317 19.11 50.53 -51.94
N GLY A 318 19.52 51.80 -52.04
CA GLY A 318 18.72 52.85 -52.66
C GLY A 318 18.56 52.66 -54.16
N ILE A 319 17.52 53.28 -54.72
CA ILE A 319 17.37 53.59 -56.14
C ILE A 319 16.70 54.96 -56.25
N ASP A 320 17.36 55.84 -57.01
CA ASP A 320 16.93 57.00 -57.82
C ASP A 320 15.68 57.81 -57.43
#